data_AF-A0A1F9YSN3-F1
#
_entry.id   AF-A0A1F9YSN3-F1
#
_cell.length_a   1.000
_cell.length_b   1.000
_cell.length_c   1.000
_cell.angle_alpha   90.00
_cell.angle_beta   90.00
_cell.angle_gamma   90.00
#
_symmetry.space_group_name_H-M   'P 1'
#
loop_
_entity.id
_entity.type
_entity.pdbx_description
1 polymer ?
#
loop_
_entity_poly.entity_id
_entity_poly.type
_entity_poly.pdbx_seq_one_letter_code
_entity_poly.pdbx_strand_id
1 'polypeptide(L)'
;MEDKKIVTLAEVKDIIADRQSESELTAEQKLLLEHAQKFARIDSKKAKKLVKELVELGFVSEVNAVKIADIMPSHPDDVRLIFSKERASVEKKDIEKVLSIVQKYL
;
A
#
# COMPACT_ATOMS: atom_id res chain seq x y z
N MET A 1 -8.32 13.38 19.21
CA MET A 1 -7.56 12.21 18.73
C MET A 1 -6.63 12.73 17.67
N GLU A 2 -5.34 12.43 17.72
CA GLU A 2 -4.43 12.74 16.61
C GLU A 2 -4.94 12.05 15.33
N ASP A 3 -4.98 12.79 14.22
CA ASP A 3 -5.28 12.23 12.90
C ASP A 3 -4.15 11.29 12.49
N LYS A 4 -4.36 9.99 12.72
CA LYS A 4 -3.43 8.94 12.31
C LYS A 4 -3.77 8.51 10.88
N LYS A 5 -2.83 8.72 9.97
CA LYS A 5 -2.94 8.28 8.57
C LYS A 5 -2.10 7.02 8.36
N ILE A 6 -2.67 6.04 7.65
CA ILE A 6 -1.93 4.87 7.20
C ILE A 6 -1.23 5.24 5.89
N VAL A 7 0.05 4.90 5.77
CA VAL A 7 0.88 5.23 4.61
C VAL A 7 1.47 3.98 3.98
N THR A 8 1.66 4.03 2.66
CA THR A 8 2.28 2.95 1.88
C THR A 8 3.80 2.93 2.07
N LEU A 9 4.45 1.79 1.76
CA LEU A 9 5.92 1.71 1.71
C LEU A 9 6.53 2.71 0.74
N ALA A 10 5.83 3.03 -0.35
CA ALA A 10 6.24 4.06 -1.30
C ALA A 10 6.25 5.46 -0.66
N GLU A 11 5.25 5.79 0.17
CA GLU A 11 5.24 7.03 0.96
C GLU A 11 6.30 7.03 2.06
N VAL A 12 6.49 5.91 2.76
CA VAL A 12 7.53 5.77 3.79
C VAL A 12 8.92 6.00 3.20
N LYS A 13 9.18 5.50 1.99
CA LYS A 13 10.44 5.71 1.28
C LYS A 13 10.74 7.20 1.11
N ASP A 14 9.75 7.97 0.65
CA ASP A 14 9.91 9.41 0.42
C ASP A 14 10.10 10.15 1.75
N ILE A 15 9.31 9.82 2.77
CA ILE A 15 9.42 10.43 4.11
C ILE A 15 10.82 10.25 4.71
N ILE A 16 11.41 9.05 4.56
CA ILE A 16 12.74 8.79 5.12
C ILE A 16 13.84 9.39 4.25
N ALA A 17 13.67 9.43 2.93
CA ALA A 17 14.60 10.10 2.03
C ALA A 17 14.67 11.61 2.33
N ASP A 18 13.52 12.26 2.56
CA ASP A 18 13.47 13.66 2.97
C ASP A 18 14.19 13.85 4.32
N ARG A 19 13.91 12.97 5.29
CA ARG A 19 14.55 13.01 6.61
C ARG A 19 16.07 12.79 6.57
N GLN A 20 16.58 12.01 5.61
CA GLN A 20 18.01 11.79 5.39
C GLN A 20 18.71 13.07 4.91
N SER A 21 18.01 13.93 4.17
CA SER A 21 18.57 15.21 3.69
C SER A 21 18.75 16.24 4.81
N GLU A 22 17.99 16.11 5.90
CA GLU A 22 18.02 17.04 7.03
C GLU A 22 19.10 16.68 8.06
N SER A 23 19.32 15.39 8.32
CA SER A 23 20.38 14.92 9.21
C SER A 23 20.63 13.41 9.08
N GLU A 24 21.74 12.95 9.64
CA GLU A 24 22.14 11.54 9.64
C GLU A 24 21.03 10.64 10.21
N LEU A 25 20.75 9.55 9.50
CA LEU A 25 19.76 8.55 9.90
C LEU A 25 20.32 7.63 11.00
N THR A 26 19.46 7.20 11.93
CA THR A 26 19.81 6.12 12.86
C THR A 26 19.99 4.79 12.12
N ALA A 27 20.57 3.79 12.79
CA ALA A 27 20.75 2.47 12.20
C ALA A 27 19.42 1.84 11.76
N GLU A 28 18.37 1.98 12.57
CA GLU A 28 17.02 1.48 12.28
C GLU A 28 16.39 2.20 11.09
N GLN A 29 16.58 3.52 10.99
CA GLN A 29 16.07 4.31 9.87
C GLN A 29 16.76 3.96 8.56
N LYS A 30 18.06 3.63 8.59
CA LYS A 30 18.79 3.14 7.41
C LYS A 30 18.24 1.79 6.94
N LEU A 31 17.99 0.85 7.86
CA LEU A 31 17.36 -0.44 7.53
C LEU A 31 15.94 -0.25 6.98
N LEU A 32 15.18 0.69 7.53
CA LEU A 32 13.84 1.01 7.03
C LEU A 32 13.87 1.61 5.63
N LEU A 33 14.83 2.51 5.33
CA LEU A 33 15.04 3.06 4.00
C LEU A 33 15.41 1.96 3.00
N GLU A 34 16.33 1.07 3.34
CA GLU A 34 16.72 -0.07 2.51
C GLU A 34 15.51 -0.98 2.21
N HIS A 35 14.73 -1.30 3.25
CA HIS A 35 13.50 -2.07 3.10
C HIS A 35 12.50 -1.36 2.17
N ALA A 36 12.24 -0.08 2.39
CA ALA A 36 11.30 0.69 1.58
C ALA A 36 11.76 0.80 0.12
N GLN A 37 13.07 0.98 -0.13
CA GLN A 37 13.64 0.98 -1.48
C GLN A 37 13.50 -0.36 -2.19
N LYS A 38 13.67 -1.48 -1.46
CA LYS A 38 13.59 -2.83 -2.02
C LYS A 38 12.15 -3.29 -2.29
N PHE A 39 11.19 -2.89 -1.44
CA PHE A 39 9.83 -3.43 -1.46
C PHE A 39 8.77 -2.47 -1.97
N ALA A 40 9.03 -1.16 -2.07
CA ALA A 40 8.10 -0.25 -2.74
C ALA A 40 8.00 -0.59 -4.23
N ARG A 41 6.87 -1.16 -4.63
CA ARG A 41 6.64 -1.65 -6.00
C ARG A 41 6.37 -0.54 -7.02
N ILE A 42 5.84 0.59 -6.55
CA ILE A 42 5.46 1.75 -7.35
C ILE A 42 5.91 3.04 -6.65
N ASP A 43 5.91 4.15 -7.37
CA ASP A 43 6.20 5.47 -6.77
C ASP A 43 5.05 5.96 -5.87
N SER A 44 5.36 6.89 -4.95
CA SER A 44 4.38 7.38 -3.97
C SER A 44 3.18 8.08 -4.59
N LYS A 45 3.34 8.71 -5.76
CA LYS A 45 2.24 9.38 -6.46
C LYS A 45 1.27 8.36 -7.04
N LYS A 46 1.77 7.29 -7.66
CA LYS A 46 0.97 6.14 -8.09
C LYS A 46 0.31 5.45 -6.90
N ALA A 47 1.06 5.19 -5.82
CA ALA A 47 0.55 4.53 -4.62
C ALA A 47 -0.63 5.30 -3.98
N LYS A 48 -0.49 6.61 -3.80
CA LYS A 48 -1.56 7.46 -3.25
C LYS A 48 -2.83 7.41 -4.10
N LYS A 49 -2.69 7.43 -5.43
CA LYS A 49 -3.83 7.35 -6.35
C LYS A 49 -4.50 5.96 -6.32
N LEU A 50 -3.71 4.90 -6.31
CA LEU A 50 -4.20 3.53 -6.18
C LEU A 50 -4.98 3.33 -4.87
N VAL A 51 -4.42 3.77 -3.74
CA VAL A 51 -5.09 3.71 -2.43
C VAL A 51 -6.43 4.43 -2.48
N LYS A 52 -6.47 5.64 -3.07
CA LYS A 52 -7.71 6.41 -3.21
C LYS A 52 -8.76 5.67 -4.06
N GLU A 53 -8.40 5.18 -5.23
CA GLU A 53 -9.32 4.42 -6.11
C GLU A 53 -9.87 3.17 -5.41
N LEU A 54 -9.04 2.47 -4.62
CA LEU A 54 -9.46 1.29 -3.89
C LEU A 54 -10.45 1.62 -2.77
N VAL A 55 -10.18 2.65 -1.97
CA VAL A 55 -11.08 3.09 -0.89
C VAL A 55 -12.45 3.54 -1.45
N GLU A 56 -12.46 4.17 -2.62
CA GLU A 56 -13.69 4.60 -3.31
C GLU A 56 -14.62 3.43 -3.72
N LEU A 57 -14.13 2.17 -3.71
CA LEU A 57 -14.98 0.99 -3.88
C LEU A 57 -15.94 0.75 -2.70
N GLY A 58 -15.72 1.40 -1.56
CA GLY A 58 -16.58 1.34 -0.38
C GLY A 58 -16.47 0.06 0.47
N PHE A 59 -16.05 -1.06 -0.12
CA PHE A 59 -15.80 -2.32 0.60
C PHE A 59 -14.32 -2.54 0.98
N VAL A 60 -13.42 -1.69 0.50
CA VAL A 60 -11.97 -1.77 0.80
C VAL A 60 -11.63 -0.75 1.88
N SER A 61 -11.21 -1.23 3.05
CA SER A 61 -10.72 -0.36 4.14
C SER A 61 -9.40 0.33 3.74
N GLU A 62 -9.08 1.46 4.37
CA GLU A 62 -7.81 2.15 4.13
C GLU A 62 -6.59 1.24 4.40
N VAL A 63 -6.66 0.41 5.45
CA VAL A 63 -5.64 -0.60 5.78
C VAL A 63 -5.43 -1.56 4.61
N ASN A 64 -6.52 -2.10 4.05
CA ASN A 64 -6.44 -3.06 2.95
C ASN A 64 -6.01 -2.37 1.66
N ALA A 65 -6.45 -1.14 1.40
CA ALA A 65 -6.03 -0.36 0.24
C ALA A 65 -4.51 -0.11 0.25
N VAL A 66 -3.96 0.29 1.40
CA VAL A 66 -2.50 0.43 1.60
C VAL A 66 -1.80 -0.91 1.41
N LYS A 67 -2.34 -2.00 1.99
CA LYS A 67 -1.75 -3.34 1.84
C LYS A 67 -1.74 -3.82 0.38
N ILE A 68 -2.80 -3.55 -0.37
CA ILE A 68 -2.90 -3.84 -1.81
C ILE A 68 -1.85 -3.04 -2.59
N ALA A 69 -1.67 -1.75 -2.28
CA ALA A 69 -0.65 -0.93 -2.94
C ALA A 69 0.79 -1.37 -2.63
N ASP A 70 1.05 -1.88 -1.43
CA ASP A 70 2.36 -2.43 -1.05
C ASP A 70 2.65 -3.77 -1.71
N ILE A 71 1.63 -4.65 -1.80
CA ILE A 71 1.77 -6.01 -2.33
C ILE A 71 1.72 -6.04 -3.86
N MET A 72 0.90 -5.18 -4.48
CA MET A 72 0.56 -5.22 -5.90
C MET A 72 0.11 -6.62 -6.35
N PRO A 73 -1.04 -7.11 -5.84
CA PRO A 73 -1.52 -8.47 -6.11
C PRO A 73 -1.75 -8.70 -7.61
N SER A 74 -1.40 -9.90 -8.08
CA SER A 74 -1.52 -10.28 -9.50
C SER A 74 -2.48 -11.45 -9.71
N HIS A 75 -2.82 -12.16 -8.63
CA HIS A 75 -3.72 -13.30 -8.65
C HIS A 75 -4.88 -13.16 -7.65
N PRO A 76 -6.04 -13.78 -7.93
CA PRO A 76 -7.20 -13.74 -7.04
C PRO A 76 -6.89 -14.19 -5.61
N ASP A 77 -5.98 -15.15 -5.44
CA ASP A 77 -5.61 -15.66 -4.11
C ASP A 77 -4.83 -14.64 -3.29
N ASP A 78 -4.03 -13.77 -3.92
CA ASP A 78 -3.34 -12.67 -3.23
C ASP A 78 -4.37 -11.72 -2.60
N VAL A 79 -5.42 -11.39 -3.36
CA VAL A 79 -6.51 -10.54 -2.87
C VAL A 79 -7.24 -11.25 -1.74
N ARG A 80 -7.63 -12.52 -1.90
CA ARG A 80 -8.28 -13.29 -0.82
C ARG A 80 -7.46 -13.31 0.46
N LEU A 81 -6.14 -13.45 0.34
CA LEU A 81 -5.24 -13.47 1.49
C LEU A 81 -5.22 -12.14 2.23
N ILE A 82 -5.24 -11.01 1.52
CA ILE A 82 -5.32 -9.67 2.12
C ILE A 82 -6.60 -9.51 2.94
N PHE A 83 -7.74 -10.01 2.43
CA PHE A 83 -9.04 -9.94 3.12
C PHE A 83 -9.28 -11.08 4.13
N SER A 84 -8.32 -11.99 4.34
CA SER A 84 -8.52 -13.23 5.11
C SER A 84 -8.92 -13.05 6.58
N LYS A 85 -8.63 -11.87 7.16
CA LYS A 85 -8.95 -11.53 8.56
C LYS A 85 -10.23 -10.69 8.70
N GLU A 86 -10.88 -10.35 7.58
CA GLU A 86 -12.12 -9.58 7.58
C GLU A 86 -13.32 -10.45 7.95
N ARG A 87 -14.35 -9.83 8.54
CA ARG A 87 -15.57 -10.55 8.95
C ARG A 87 -16.39 -11.05 7.75
N ALA A 88 -16.30 -10.36 6.62
CA ALA A 88 -17.01 -10.69 5.38
C ALA A 88 -16.02 -11.21 4.34
N SER A 89 -16.40 -12.26 3.62
CA SER A 89 -15.65 -12.72 2.47
C SER A 89 -15.84 -11.76 1.30
N VAL A 90 -14.77 -11.52 0.55
CA VAL A 90 -14.80 -10.75 -0.69
C VAL A 90 -15.29 -11.64 -1.84
N GLU A 91 -16.30 -11.16 -2.57
CA GLU A 91 -16.88 -11.89 -3.70
C GLU A 91 -15.95 -11.90 -4.92
N LYS A 92 -16.10 -12.91 -5.79
CA LYS A 92 -15.30 -13.03 -7.03
C LYS A 92 -15.33 -11.75 -7.89
N LYS A 93 -16.49 -11.12 -8.04
CA LYS A 93 -16.67 -9.88 -8.81
C LYS A 93 -15.83 -8.73 -8.24
N ASP A 94 -15.66 -8.69 -6.92
CA ASP A 94 -14.95 -7.62 -6.23
C ASP A 94 -13.44 -7.86 -6.25
N ILE A 95 -13.00 -9.12 -6.21
CA ILE A 95 -11.61 -9.51 -6.48
C ILE A 95 -11.19 -9.04 -7.88
N GLU A 96 -12.00 -9.31 -8.90
CA GLU A 96 -11.72 -8.93 -10.29
C GLU A 96 -11.61 -7.41 -10.44
N LYS A 97 -12.47 -6.64 -9.75
CA LYS A 97 -12.37 -5.17 -9.71
C LYS A 97 -11.06 -4.70 -9.08
N VAL A 98 -10.66 -5.27 -7.95
CA VAL A 98 -9.40 -4.91 -7.27
C VAL A 98 -8.21 -5.17 -8.20
N LEU A 99 -8.13 -6.36 -8.80
CA LEU A 99 -7.05 -6.71 -9.74
C LEU A 99 -7.03 -5.78 -10.97
N SER A 100 -8.21 -5.47 -11.52
CA SER A 100 -8.31 -4.55 -12.66
C SER A 100 -7.82 -3.14 -12.33
N ILE A 101 -8.09 -2.64 -11.12
CA ILE A 101 -7.56 -1.35 -10.67
C ILE A 101 -6.04 -1.43 -10.50
N VAL A 102 -5.53 -2.44 -9.78
CA VAL A 102 -4.09 -2.62 -9.55
C VAL A 102 -3.31 -2.67 -10.86
N GLN A 103 -3.84 -3.35 -11.89
CA GLN A 103 -3.20 -3.48 -13.19
C GLN A 103 -2.97 -2.14 -13.91
N LYS A 104 -3.77 -1.11 -13.64
CA LYS A 104 -3.58 0.24 -14.23
C LYS A 104 -2.31 0.95 -13.73
N TYR A 105 -1.73 0.47 -12.64
CA TYR A 105 -0.61 1.11 -11.94
C TYR A 105 0.74 0.41 -12.15
N LEU A 106 0.74 -0.76 -12.80
CA LEU A 106 1.93 -1.49 -13.21
C LEU A 106 2.71 -0.75 -14.31
#